data_AF-A0A560W7E0-F1
#
_entry.id   AF-A0A560W7E0-F1
#
_cell.length_a   1.000
_cell.length_b   1.000
_cell.length_c   1.000
_cell.angle_alpha   90.00
_cell.angle_beta   90.00
_cell.angle_gamma   90.00
#
_symmetry.space_group_name_H-M   'P 1'
#
loop_
_entity.id
_entity.type
_entity.pdbx_description
1 polymer ?
#
loop_
_entity_poly.entity_id
_entity_poly.type
_entity_poly.pdbx_seq_one_letter_code
_entity_poly.pdbx_strand_id
1 'polypeptide(L)'
;MFKSFAKSAVVAATIAVAGVGIAAPSASAASVTVSVWGAQGQFDNNPGNGAASWIWAYTGSNYSARLDYQYYNDNTVRHLDVSGRNTSASANLSSDVWRIRICVPAGAMDGVTWVCSNWS
;
A
#
# COMPACT_ATOMS: atom_id res chain seq x y z
N MET A 1 34.09 53.33 -7.40
CA MET A 1 35.45 52.98 -7.83
C MET A 1 35.56 51.47 -7.83
N PHE A 2 35.72 50.87 -9.01
CA PHE A 2 35.68 49.43 -9.26
C PHE A 2 36.95 48.72 -8.78
N LYS A 3 36.81 47.45 -8.37
CA LYS A 3 37.72 46.37 -8.78
C LYS A 3 37.08 44.99 -8.53
N SER A 4 36.78 44.34 -9.66
CA SER A 4 36.44 42.92 -9.78
C SER A 4 37.73 42.13 -9.97
N PHE A 5 37.80 40.91 -9.43
CA PHE A 5 38.71 39.86 -9.89
C PHE A 5 37.94 38.54 -9.99
N ALA A 6 37.68 38.14 -11.23
CA ALA A 6 37.21 36.80 -11.61
C ALA A 6 38.40 35.86 -11.90
N LYS A 7 38.08 34.57 -12.15
CA LYS A 7 38.88 33.42 -12.64
C LYS A 7 39.18 32.40 -11.51
N SER A 8 38.93 31.09 -11.60
CA SER A 8 38.77 30.12 -12.70
C SER A 8 37.90 28.95 -12.22
N ALA A 9 36.92 28.47 -12.99
CA ALA A 9 36.96 27.24 -13.81
C ALA A 9 37.46 25.97 -13.08
N VAL A 10 36.52 25.11 -12.68
CA VAL A 10 36.72 23.65 -12.74
C VAL A 10 35.57 23.06 -13.54
N VAL A 11 35.96 22.48 -14.66
CA VAL A 11 35.15 21.75 -15.64
C VAL A 11 34.61 20.48 -14.99
N ALA A 12 33.40 20.10 -15.42
CA ALA A 12 32.65 18.92 -15.05
C ALA A 12 33.48 17.63 -14.97
N ALA A 13 33.25 16.88 -13.90
CA ALA A 13 33.34 15.43 -13.93
C ALA A 13 31.89 14.89 -13.84
N THR A 14 31.16 14.97 -14.95
CA THR A 14 30.04 14.05 -15.18
C THR A 14 30.64 12.66 -15.27
N ILE A 15 30.67 11.94 -14.16
CA ILE A 15 30.83 10.50 -14.22
C ILE A 15 29.52 9.97 -14.78
N ALA A 16 29.46 9.85 -16.11
CA ALA A 16 28.57 8.92 -16.75
C ALA A 16 29.03 7.53 -16.32
N VAL A 17 28.55 7.09 -15.15
CA VAL A 17 28.50 5.66 -14.88
C VAL A 17 27.45 5.16 -15.87
N ALA A 18 27.91 4.79 -17.07
CA ALA A 18 27.26 3.79 -17.90
C ALA A 18 27.38 2.44 -17.19
N GLY A 19 26.92 2.40 -15.94
CA GLY A 19 26.38 1.19 -15.39
C GLY A 19 25.16 0.99 -16.25
N VAL A 20 25.17 -0.07 -17.04
CA VAL A 20 23.96 -0.80 -17.32
C VAL A 20 23.46 -1.25 -15.94
N GLY A 21 22.92 -0.31 -15.17
CA GLY A 21 21.94 -0.57 -14.18
C GLY A 21 20.88 -1.21 -15.00
N ILE A 22 20.84 -2.55 -14.95
CA ILE A 22 19.62 -3.28 -15.15
C ILE A 22 18.62 -2.42 -14.41
N ALA A 23 17.77 -1.72 -15.15
CA ALA A 23 16.59 -1.15 -14.56
C ALA A 23 15.93 -2.38 -13.95
N ALA A 24 16.18 -2.60 -12.65
CA ALA A 24 15.42 -3.55 -11.90
C ALA A 24 14.00 -3.17 -12.29
N PRO A 25 13.21 -4.10 -12.87
CA PRO A 25 11.87 -3.76 -13.27
C PRO A 25 11.29 -3.04 -12.07
N SER A 26 10.90 -1.77 -12.23
CA SER A 26 10.14 -1.10 -11.21
C SER A 26 8.92 -2.01 -11.11
N ALA A 27 8.94 -2.88 -10.11
CA ALA A 27 7.86 -3.80 -9.87
C ALA A 27 6.76 -2.90 -9.35
N SER A 28 6.06 -2.26 -10.29
CA SER A 28 4.68 -1.87 -10.12
C SER A 28 3.96 -3.19 -9.94
N ALA A 29 4.09 -3.77 -8.74
CA ALA A 29 3.32 -4.90 -8.32
C ALA A 29 1.88 -4.48 -8.54
N ALA A 30 1.20 -5.18 -9.47
CA ALA A 30 -0.17 -4.87 -9.77
C ALA A 30 -0.96 -4.90 -8.46
N SER A 31 -1.75 -3.85 -8.21
CA SER A 31 -2.53 -3.79 -6.99
C SER A 31 -3.48 -4.99 -6.92
N VAL A 32 -3.54 -5.66 -5.78
CA VAL A 32 -4.42 -6.81 -5.58
C VAL A 32 -5.71 -6.33 -4.96
N THR A 33 -6.84 -6.67 -5.56
CA THR A 33 -8.18 -6.33 -5.05
C THR A 33 -8.95 -7.59 -4.69
N VAL A 34 -9.57 -7.60 -3.52
CA VAL A 34 -10.44 -8.67 -3.00
C VAL A 34 -11.82 -8.12 -2.69
N SER A 35 -12.84 -8.99 -2.71
CA SER A 35 -14.20 -8.60 -2.36
C SER A 35 -14.95 -9.72 -1.64
N VAL A 36 -15.87 -9.34 -0.75
CA VAL A 36 -16.83 -10.26 -0.13
C VAL A 36 -18.10 -9.48 0.18
N TRP A 37 -19.25 -10.01 -0.23
CA TRP A 37 -20.57 -9.44 0.07
C TRP A 37 -20.67 -7.91 -0.14
N GLY A 38 -20.09 -7.41 -1.23
CA GLY A 38 -20.08 -5.99 -1.59
C GLY A 38 -19.03 -5.12 -0.89
N ALA A 39 -18.35 -5.63 0.15
CA ALA A 39 -17.15 -4.99 0.69
C ALA A 39 -15.94 -5.29 -0.20
N GLN A 40 -14.99 -4.37 -0.23
CA GLN A 40 -13.78 -4.46 -1.05
C GLN A 40 -12.54 -4.13 -0.23
N GLY A 41 -11.42 -4.75 -0.60
CA GLY A 41 -10.11 -4.52 -0.03
C GLY A 41 -9.05 -4.48 -1.11
N GLN A 42 -8.01 -3.68 -0.93
CA GLN A 42 -6.93 -3.55 -1.90
C GLN A 42 -5.59 -3.31 -1.20
N PHE A 43 -4.50 -3.78 -1.81
CA PHE A 43 -3.15 -3.32 -1.49
C PHE A 43 -2.32 -3.02 -2.74
N ASP A 44 -1.30 -2.18 -2.58
CA ASP A 44 -0.30 -1.82 -3.59
C ASP A 44 1.08 -1.68 -2.91
N ASN A 45 2.06 -2.51 -3.31
CA ASN A 45 3.45 -2.47 -2.79
C ASN A 45 4.37 -1.52 -3.57
N ASN A 46 3.82 -0.68 -4.43
CA ASN A 46 4.53 0.43 -5.05
C ASN A 46 3.59 1.64 -5.27
N PRO A 47 3.05 2.22 -4.19
CA PRO A 47 2.00 3.25 -4.29
C PRO A 47 2.52 4.62 -4.79
N GLY A 48 3.83 4.76 -5.04
CA GLY A 48 4.42 6.00 -5.57
C GLY A 48 4.44 7.19 -4.60
N ASN A 49 4.06 7.01 -3.33
CA ASN A 49 3.96 8.06 -2.31
C ASN A 49 5.06 8.00 -1.23
N GLY A 50 6.08 7.17 -1.44
CA GLY A 50 7.21 6.97 -0.51
C GLY A 50 6.96 5.94 0.60
N ALA A 51 5.74 5.40 0.72
CA ALA A 51 5.49 4.22 1.56
C ALA A 51 5.94 2.93 0.85
N ALA A 52 6.25 1.89 1.64
CA ALA A 52 6.53 0.57 1.09
C ALA A 52 5.27 -0.06 0.51
N SER A 53 4.14 0.08 1.20
CA SER A 53 2.86 -0.40 0.72
C SER A 53 1.72 0.54 1.12
N TRP A 54 0.62 0.48 0.38
CA TRP A 54 -0.63 1.17 0.67
C TRP A 54 -1.76 0.15 0.69
N ILE A 55 -2.66 0.28 1.66
CA ILE A 55 -3.87 -0.54 1.75
C ILE A 55 -5.12 0.33 1.77
N TRP A 56 -6.22 -0.22 1.28
CA TRP A 56 -7.53 0.43 1.28
C TRP A 56 -8.65 -0.58 1.46
N ALA A 57 -9.69 -0.17 2.16
CA ALA A 57 -10.86 -0.98 2.41
C ALA A 57 -12.13 -0.14 2.27
N TYR A 58 -13.20 -0.78 1.78
CA TYR A 58 -14.52 -0.18 1.57
C TYR A 58 -15.62 -1.12 2.03
N THR A 59 -16.60 -0.58 2.75
CA THR A 59 -17.64 -1.37 3.40
C THR A 59 -18.77 -1.80 2.47
N GLY A 60 -18.99 -1.07 1.36
CA GLY A 60 -20.19 -1.27 0.55
C GLY A 60 -21.46 -1.04 1.38
N SER A 61 -22.46 -1.91 1.24
CA SER A 61 -23.71 -1.80 2.01
C SER A 61 -23.60 -2.31 3.45
N ASN A 62 -22.46 -2.86 3.86
CA ASN A 62 -22.22 -3.40 5.21
C ASN A 62 -22.00 -2.26 6.23
N TYR A 63 -22.34 -2.49 7.49
CA TYR A 63 -22.13 -1.50 8.57
C TYR A 63 -20.67 -1.39 9.02
N SER A 64 -19.89 -2.43 8.79
CA SER A 64 -18.45 -2.43 9.00
C SER A 64 -17.79 -3.44 8.07
N ALA A 65 -16.50 -3.25 7.83
CA ALA A 65 -15.64 -4.21 7.17
C ALA A 65 -14.25 -4.16 7.82
N ARG A 66 -13.53 -5.26 7.74
CA ARG A 66 -12.17 -5.39 8.25
C ARG A 66 -11.29 -5.96 7.16
N LEU A 67 -10.24 -5.26 6.78
CA LEU A 67 -9.22 -5.78 5.88
C LEU A 67 -8.11 -6.40 6.70
N ASP A 68 -7.99 -7.72 6.65
CA ASP A 68 -6.85 -8.44 7.21
C ASP A 68 -5.69 -8.43 6.22
N TYR A 69 -4.47 -8.24 6.72
CA TYR A 69 -3.26 -8.24 5.91
C TYR A 69 -2.07 -8.85 6.66
N GLN A 70 -1.09 -9.38 5.91
CA GLN A 70 0.18 -9.89 6.42
C GLN A 70 1.34 -9.35 5.58
N TYR A 71 2.47 -9.10 6.22
CA TYR A 71 3.69 -8.71 5.51
C TYR A 71 4.46 -9.93 5.02
N TYR A 72 5.40 -9.76 4.08
CA TYR A 72 6.27 -10.87 3.64
C TYR A 72 7.25 -11.36 4.71
N ASN A 73 7.59 -10.50 5.67
CA ASN A 73 8.62 -10.74 6.67
C ASN A 73 8.08 -11.31 7.99
N ASP A 74 6.76 -11.38 8.16
CA ASP A 74 6.14 -12.00 9.33
C ASP A 74 4.78 -12.64 9.01
N ASN A 75 4.44 -13.66 9.78
CA ASN A 75 3.15 -14.35 9.65
C ASN A 75 2.06 -13.71 10.54
N THR A 76 2.22 -12.44 10.94
CA THR A 76 1.29 -11.79 11.86
C THR A 76 0.14 -11.16 11.09
N VAL A 77 -1.09 -11.58 11.37
CA VAL A 77 -2.30 -10.95 10.82
C VAL A 77 -2.53 -9.61 11.51
N ARG A 78 -2.57 -8.55 10.71
CA ARG A 78 -2.95 -7.19 11.11
C ARG A 78 -4.25 -6.83 10.43
N HIS A 79 -4.87 -5.73 10.85
CA HIS A 79 -6.15 -5.31 10.28
C HIS A 79 -6.32 -3.81 10.16
N LEU A 80 -7.08 -3.40 9.15
CA LEU A 80 -7.65 -2.08 8.98
C LEU A 80 -9.17 -2.20 9.11
N ASP A 81 -9.74 -1.63 10.16
CA ASP A 81 -11.18 -1.59 10.38
C ASP A 81 -11.80 -0.37 9.71
N VAL A 82 -12.96 -0.56 9.10
CA VAL A 82 -13.78 0.48 8.49
C VAL A 82 -15.19 0.37 9.07
N SER A 83 -15.70 1.48 9.61
CA SER A 83 -17.03 1.56 10.22
C SER A 83 -17.90 2.55 9.47
N GLY A 84 -19.16 2.19 9.26
CA GLY A 84 -20.12 2.95 8.47
C GLY A 84 -20.51 2.22 7.18
N ARG A 85 -21.69 2.54 6.67
CA ARG A 85 -22.13 2.07 5.34
C ARG A 85 -21.58 3.00 4.26
N ASN A 86 -21.11 2.41 3.16
CA ASN A 86 -20.51 3.10 2.03
C ASN A 86 -19.34 4.00 2.42
N THR A 87 -18.54 3.57 3.41
CA THR A 87 -17.37 4.28 3.90
C THR A 87 -16.11 3.52 3.52
N SER A 88 -14.99 4.25 3.42
CA SER A 88 -13.68 3.66 3.18
C SER A 88 -12.64 4.18 4.17
N ALA A 89 -11.56 3.42 4.32
CA ALA A 89 -10.35 3.84 5.00
C ALA A 89 -9.12 3.35 4.24
N SER A 90 -7.98 3.99 4.47
CA SER A 90 -6.70 3.57 3.91
C SER A 90 -5.54 3.84 4.86
N ALA A 91 -4.42 3.15 4.63
CA ALA A 91 -3.21 3.33 5.41
C ALA A 91 -1.96 3.16 4.53
N ASN A 92 -0.94 3.95 4.83
CA ASN A 92 0.43 3.73 4.35
C ASN A 92 1.15 2.81 5.33
N LEU A 93 1.87 1.83 4.81
CA LEU A 93 2.55 0.79 5.58
C LEU A 93 4.06 0.88 5.37
N SER A 94 4.80 0.46 6.39
CA SER A 94 6.27 0.48 6.40
C SER A 94 6.91 -0.78 5.81
N SER A 95 6.11 -1.73 5.33
CA SER A 95 6.59 -3.00 4.76
C SER A 95 5.64 -3.51 3.69
N ASP A 96 6.16 -4.35 2.80
CA ASP A 96 5.41 -4.95 1.70
C ASP A 96 4.41 -5.97 2.22
N VAL A 97 3.18 -5.86 1.72
CA VAL A 97 2.10 -6.79 2.02
C VAL A 97 2.25 -8.04 1.16
N TRP A 98 2.21 -9.20 1.80
CA TRP A 98 2.21 -10.51 1.16
C TRP A 98 0.83 -10.87 0.63
N ARG A 99 -0.18 -10.73 1.47
CA ARG A 99 -1.55 -11.13 1.16
C ARG A 99 -2.57 -10.39 2.00
N ILE A 100 -3.78 -10.29 1.47
CA ILE A 100 -4.94 -9.67 2.13
C ILE A 100 -6.18 -10.57 2.07
N ARG A 101 -7.14 -10.30 2.94
CA ARG A 101 -8.54 -10.72 2.80
C ARG A 101 -9.45 -9.68 3.40
N ILE A 102 -10.62 -9.46 2.81
CA ILE A 102 -11.64 -8.57 3.35
C ILE A 102 -12.70 -9.39 4.09
N CYS A 103 -13.10 -8.92 5.26
CA CYS A 103 -14.07 -9.58 6.13
C CYS A 103 -15.24 -8.64 6.47
N VAL A 104 -16.44 -9.20 6.55
CA VAL A 104 -17.65 -8.50 6.98
C VAL A 104 -18.34 -9.29 8.10
N PRO A 105 -19.06 -8.63 9.02
CA PRO A 105 -19.79 -9.32 10.06
C PRO A 105 -21.00 -10.09 9.47
N ALA A 106 -21.11 -11.37 9.79
CA ALA A 106 -22.28 -12.19 9.54
C ALA A 106 -23.11 -12.31 10.83
N GLY A 107 -24.26 -11.65 10.86
CA GLY A 107 -25.22 -11.69 11.97
C GLY A 107 -25.34 -10.39 12.76
N ALA A 108 -26.50 -10.19 13.39
CA ALA A 108 -26.76 -9.07 14.27
C ALA A 108 -26.46 -9.45 15.73
N MET A 109 -25.44 -8.82 16.31
CA MET A 109 -25.32 -8.53 17.75
C MET A 109 -25.40 -9.75 18.70
N ASP A 110 -24.33 -10.56 18.83
CA ASP A 110 -23.82 -11.11 20.13
C ASP A 110 -22.62 -12.09 20.00
N GLY A 111 -21.94 -12.09 18.85
CA GLY A 111 -20.83 -13.02 18.59
C GLY A 111 -20.44 -12.93 17.13
N VAL A 112 -19.74 -11.85 16.79
CA VAL A 112 -19.46 -11.48 15.39
C VAL A 112 -18.71 -12.61 14.70
N THR A 113 -19.44 -13.40 13.92
CA THR A 113 -18.84 -14.34 12.98
C THR A 113 -18.42 -13.54 11.77
N TRP A 114 -17.14 -13.57 11.43
CA TRP A 114 -16.65 -12.87 10.25
C TRP A 114 -16.75 -13.77 9.03
N VAL A 115 -17.38 -13.27 7.98
CA VAL A 115 -17.30 -13.89 6.65
C VAL A 115 -16.26 -13.13 5.85
N CYS A 116 -15.23 -13.87 5.43
CA CYS A 116 -14.08 -13.32 4.75
C CYS A 116 -13.97 -13.84 3.33
N SER A 117 -13.35 -13.05 2.46
CA SER A 117 -12.80 -13.56 1.20
C SER A 117 -11.71 -14.59 1.47
N ASN A 118 -11.33 -15.34 0.44
CA ASN A 118 -10.07 -16.06 0.46
C ASN A 118 -8.90 -15.06 0.60
N TRP A 119 -7.77 -15.58 1.07
CA TRP A 119 -6.50 -14.84 1.02
C TRP A 119 -6.04 -14.73 -0.43
N SER A 120 -5.66 -13.52 -0.84
CA SER A 120 -5.04 -13.20 -2.13
C SER A 120 -3.77 -12.40 -1.95
#